data_AF-A0A1V6DBU8-F1
#
_entry.id   AF-A0A1V6DBU8-F1
#
_cell.length_a   1.000
_cell.length_b   1.000
_cell.length_c   1.000
_cell.angle_alpha   90.00
_cell.angle_beta   90.00
_cell.angle_gamma   90.00
#
_symmetry.space_group_name_H-M   'P 1'
#
loop_
_entity.id
_entity.type
_entity.pdbx_description
1 polymer ?
#
loop_
_entity_poly.entity_id
_entity_poly.type
_entity_poly.pdbx_seq_one_letter_code
_entity_poly.pdbx_strand_id
1 'polypeptide(L)'
;MNFVRSGIEYSRRQTLAATRDKPKLSKSQEDYLEAILLLVRKGRVARVRDIASQLGVGMPSVTAALKALAARKLVNYDPYQVITLTDKGDKLAAEVIGRHEVLRRFLREALAMDEDSAEANACRLEHAADSRLITRLNRLSQLLRQCPRAMNEWRKAISAPASGPMPATACSACERRTSDNCATQSEEAAS
;
A
#
# COMPACT_ATOMS: atom_id res chain seq x y z
N MET A 1 18.71 23.35 -53.72
CA MET A 1 18.69 21.90 -54.00
C MET A 1 19.29 21.16 -52.82
N ASN A 2 18.47 20.33 -52.17
CA ASN A 2 18.74 19.15 -51.33
C ASN A 2 19.90 19.18 -50.32
N PHE A 3 19.55 19.40 -49.04
CA PHE A 3 20.36 18.98 -47.89
C PHE A 3 19.82 17.64 -47.37
N VAL A 4 20.73 16.68 -47.20
CA VAL A 4 20.47 15.28 -46.88
C VAL A 4 19.91 15.15 -45.46
N ARG A 5 18.82 14.38 -45.32
CA ARG A 5 18.18 14.04 -44.04
C ARG A 5 19.09 13.09 -43.25
N SER A 6 19.59 13.52 -42.11
CA SER A 6 20.22 12.68 -41.09
C SER A 6 19.50 12.86 -39.75
N GLY A 7 19.21 11.75 -39.06
CA GLY A 7 19.16 11.77 -37.59
C GLY A 7 17.81 11.57 -36.90
N ILE A 8 16.87 10.77 -37.43
CA ILE A 8 15.70 10.32 -36.65
C ILE A 8 15.61 8.79 -36.63
N GLU A 9 16.69 8.10 -36.29
CA GLU A 9 16.66 6.66 -36.01
C GLU A 9 17.69 6.28 -34.94
N TYR A 10 17.58 6.79 -33.70
CA TYR A 10 18.32 6.16 -32.59
C TYR A 10 17.81 6.49 -31.16
N SER A 11 16.49 6.65 -30.95
CA SER A 11 16.02 6.86 -29.56
C SER A 11 14.60 6.37 -29.32
N ARG A 12 14.31 5.12 -29.68
CA ARG A 12 13.04 4.47 -29.32
C ARG A 12 13.16 2.98 -28.96
N ARG A 13 14.35 2.51 -28.55
CA ARG A 13 14.59 1.08 -28.24
C ARG A 13 15.32 0.79 -26.92
N GLN A 14 15.36 1.71 -25.95
CA GLN A 14 15.98 1.41 -24.65
C GLN A 14 15.23 2.01 -23.47
N THR A 15 14.04 1.48 -23.15
CA THR A 15 13.51 1.37 -21.77
C THR A 15 12.35 0.35 -21.72
N LEU A 16 12.56 -0.84 -22.30
CA LEU A 16 11.79 -2.05 -21.94
C LEU A 16 12.80 -3.05 -21.37
N ALA A 17 13.55 -2.60 -20.36
CA ALA A 17 14.35 -3.48 -19.55
C ALA A 17 13.38 -4.34 -18.75
N ALA A 18 13.19 -5.56 -19.23
CA ALA A 18 12.64 -6.72 -18.56
C ALA A 18 12.32 -6.48 -17.07
N THR A 19 11.03 -6.26 -16.77
CA THR A 19 10.51 -6.65 -15.47
C THR A 19 10.66 -8.17 -15.42
N ARG A 20 11.78 -8.66 -14.89
CA ARG A 20 11.91 -10.07 -14.50
C ARG A 20 10.69 -10.36 -13.65
N ASP A 21 9.78 -11.17 -14.16
CA ASP A 21 8.67 -11.71 -13.39
C ASP A 21 9.28 -12.46 -12.22
N LYS A 22 9.37 -11.78 -11.07
CA LYS A 22 9.52 -12.48 -9.79
C LYS A 22 8.31 -13.41 -9.73
N PRO A 23 8.49 -14.72 -9.52
CA PRO A 23 7.36 -15.63 -9.44
C PRO A 23 6.43 -15.14 -8.33
N LYS A 24 5.28 -14.59 -8.75
CA LYS A 24 4.33 -13.90 -7.87
C LYS A 24 3.87 -14.89 -6.79
N LEU A 25 3.85 -14.45 -5.54
CA LEU A 25 3.25 -15.25 -4.47
C LEU A 25 1.75 -15.35 -4.74
N SER A 26 1.13 -16.47 -4.37
CA SER A 26 -0.33 -16.48 -4.30
C SER A 26 -0.78 -15.58 -3.15
N LYS A 27 -2.01 -15.04 -3.21
CA LYS A 27 -2.60 -14.28 -2.09
C LYS A 27 -2.41 -15.02 -0.76
N SER A 28 -2.80 -16.29 -0.71
CA SER A 28 -2.67 -17.09 0.51
C SER A 28 -1.23 -17.18 1.03
N GLN A 29 -0.23 -17.28 0.14
CA GLN A 29 1.18 -17.28 0.56
C GLN A 29 1.61 -15.93 1.15
N GLU A 30 1.10 -14.83 0.63
CA GLU A 30 1.31 -13.49 1.20
C GLU A 30 0.66 -13.39 2.59
N ASP A 31 -0.60 -13.85 2.74
CA ASP A 31 -1.32 -13.87 4.02
C ASP A 31 -0.52 -14.59 5.13
N TYR A 32 0.09 -15.73 4.80
CA TYR A 32 0.91 -16.48 5.75
C TYR A 32 2.18 -15.73 6.16
N LEU A 33 2.87 -15.08 5.22
CA LEU A 33 4.08 -14.30 5.53
C LEU A 33 3.75 -13.09 6.40
N GLU A 34 2.66 -12.40 6.08
CA GLU A 34 2.14 -11.30 6.88
C GLU A 34 1.77 -11.75 8.29
N ALA A 35 1.01 -12.85 8.43
CA ALA A 35 0.61 -13.37 9.73
C ALA A 35 1.81 -13.67 10.64
N ILE A 36 2.87 -14.27 10.07
CA ILE A 36 4.12 -14.53 10.80
C ILE A 36 4.76 -13.22 11.24
N LEU A 37 4.90 -12.24 10.34
CA LEU A 37 5.51 -10.94 10.66
C LEU A 37 4.72 -10.19 11.74
N LEU A 38 3.39 -10.18 11.66
CA LEU A 38 2.51 -9.53 12.63
C LEU A 38 2.61 -10.18 14.01
N LEU A 39 2.71 -11.51 14.09
CA LEU A 39 2.94 -12.22 15.35
C LEU A 39 4.28 -11.81 15.97
N VAL A 40 5.36 -11.80 15.17
CA VAL A 40 6.70 -11.41 15.62
C VAL A 40 6.72 -9.96 16.11
N ARG A 41 6.11 -9.03 15.37
CA ARG A 41 6.00 -7.61 15.76
C ARG A 41 5.21 -7.39 17.06
N LYS A 42 4.26 -8.29 17.38
CA LYS A 42 3.53 -8.30 18.65
C LYS A 42 4.33 -8.93 19.81
N GLY A 43 5.62 -9.21 19.62
CA GLY A 43 6.47 -9.89 20.61
C GLY A 43 6.08 -11.37 20.81
N ARG A 44 5.29 -11.95 19.91
CA ARG A 44 4.85 -13.34 19.99
C ARG A 44 5.74 -14.23 19.13
N VAL A 45 5.88 -15.46 19.58
CA VAL A 45 6.51 -16.53 18.82
C VAL A 45 5.51 -17.04 17.79
N ALA A 46 5.89 -17.09 16.51
CA ALA A 46 5.05 -17.69 15.49
C ALA A 46 5.08 -19.22 15.61
N ARG A 47 3.95 -19.80 16.00
CA ARG A 47 3.70 -21.25 15.99
C ARG A 47 2.54 -21.57 15.07
N VAL A 48 2.44 -22.82 14.62
CA VAL A 48 1.36 -23.29 13.73
C VAL A 48 -0.02 -22.92 14.27
N ARG A 49 -0.25 -23.10 15.58
CA ARG A 49 -1.53 -22.75 16.23
C ARG A 49 -1.83 -21.26 16.20
N ASP A 50 -0.82 -20.42 16.43
CA ASP A 50 -0.98 -18.97 16.43
C ASP A 50 -1.27 -18.45 15.02
N ILE A 51 -0.59 -18.99 14.01
CA ILE A 51 -0.84 -18.66 12.60
C ILE A 51 -2.23 -19.11 12.17
N ALA A 52 -2.64 -20.33 12.54
CA ALA A 52 -3.98 -20.86 12.28
C ALA A 52 -5.07 -19.95 12.87
N SER A 53 -4.90 -19.54 14.14
CA SER A 53 -5.83 -18.64 14.81
C SER A 53 -5.86 -17.25 14.19
N GLN A 54 -4.70 -16.70 13.78
CA GLN A 54 -4.61 -15.37 13.18
C GLN A 54 -5.31 -15.31 11.81
N LEU A 55 -5.26 -16.39 11.04
CA LEU A 55 -5.83 -16.47 9.69
C LEU A 55 -7.22 -17.14 9.63
N GLY A 56 -7.70 -17.72 10.73
CA GLY A 56 -8.97 -18.44 10.76
C GLY A 56 -8.97 -19.72 9.92
N VAL A 57 -7.82 -20.40 9.78
CA VAL A 57 -7.65 -21.61 8.95
C VAL A 57 -7.22 -22.81 9.79
N GLY A 58 -7.39 -24.02 9.24
CA GLY A 58 -6.97 -25.25 9.92
C GLY A 58 -5.44 -25.41 10.00
N MET A 59 -4.93 -25.98 11.10
CA MET A 59 -3.51 -26.29 11.29
C MET A 59 -2.87 -27.15 10.16
N PRO A 60 -3.59 -28.11 9.53
CA PRO A 60 -3.05 -28.82 8.37
C PRO A 60 -2.76 -27.89 7.18
N SER A 61 -3.62 -26.89 6.94
CA SER A 61 -3.43 -25.89 5.88
C SER A 61 -2.20 -25.02 6.16
N VAL A 62 -2.00 -24.61 7.42
CA VAL A 62 -0.81 -23.88 7.85
C VAL A 62 0.45 -24.71 7.59
N THR A 63 0.45 -25.98 8.00
CA THR A 63 1.61 -26.87 7.81
C THR A 63 1.95 -27.03 6.33
N ALA A 64 0.96 -27.22 5.46
CA ALA A 64 1.15 -27.33 4.03
C ALA A 64 1.74 -26.03 3.43
N ALA A 65 1.21 -24.88 3.85
CA ALA A 65 1.71 -23.58 3.39
C ALA A 65 3.14 -23.30 3.86
N LEU A 66 3.47 -23.61 5.13
CA LEU A 66 4.82 -23.45 5.66
C LEU A 66 5.84 -24.30 4.92
N LYS A 67 5.50 -25.56 4.58
CA LYS A 67 6.36 -26.41 3.72
C LYS A 67 6.58 -25.78 2.34
N ALA A 68 5.53 -25.24 1.72
CA ALA A 68 5.64 -24.58 0.42
C ALA A 68 6.49 -23.29 0.48
N LEU A 69 6.33 -22.48 1.53
CA LEU A 69 7.12 -21.27 1.75
C LEU A 69 8.60 -21.59 2.08
N ALA A 70 8.84 -22.66 2.84
CA ALA A 70 10.19 -23.13 3.16
C ALA A 70 10.93 -23.61 1.91
N ALA A 71 10.26 -24.36 1.03
CA ALA A 71 10.81 -24.76 -0.27
C ALA A 71 11.22 -23.56 -1.14
N ARG A 72 10.57 -22.40 -0.95
CA ARG A 72 10.90 -21.13 -1.63
C ARG A 72 11.93 -20.28 -0.89
N LYS A 73 12.48 -20.78 0.23
CA LYS A 73 13.42 -20.10 1.13
C LYS A 73 12.86 -18.76 1.64
N LEU A 74 11.60 -18.77 2.05
CA LEU A 74 10.92 -17.58 2.60
C LEU A 74 10.77 -17.68 4.12
N VAL A 75 10.60 -18.89 4.65
CA VAL A 75 10.50 -19.16 6.09
C VAL A 75 11.49 -20.24 6.49
N ASN A 76 11.97 -20.18 7.73
CA ASN A 76 12.62 -21.31 8.38
C ASN A 76 11.53 -22.11 9.09
N TYR A 77 11.28 -23.32 8.59
CA TYR A 77 10.28 -24.23 9.12
C TYR A 77 10.92 -25.58 9.44
N ASP A 78 10.89 -25.93 10.71
CA ASP A 78 11.25 -27.24 11.23
C ASP A 78 10.12 -27.67 12.18
N PRO A 79 9.56 -28.89 12.05
CA PRO A 79 8.59 -29.40 13.00
C PRO A 79 8.99 -29.15 14.46
N TYR A 80 8.02 -28.75 15.27
CA TYR A 80 8.17 -28.44 16.71
C TYR A 80 9.03 -27.22 17.06
N GLN A 81 9.66 -26.56 16.09
CA GLN A 81 10.43 -25.33 16.28
C GLN A 81 9.59 -24.07 16.09
N VAL A 82 10.16 -22.94 16.49
CA VAL A 82 9.62 -21.61 16.21
C VAL A 82 9.72 -21.33 14.71
N ILE A 83 8.62 -20.87 14.10
CA ILE A 83 8.64 -20.41 12.71
C ILE A 83 9.25 -19.01 12.67
N THR A 84 10.22 -18.80 11.78
CA THR A 84 10.81 -17.48 11.53
C THR A 84 10.79 -17.15 10.03
N LEU A 85 10.74 -15.86 9.72
CA LEU A 85 10.97 -15.40 8.35
C LEU A 85 12.48 -15.42 8.07
N THR A 86 12.83 -15.78 6.84
CA THR A 86 14.15 -15.46 6.29
C THR A 86 14.18 -13.98 5.90
N ASP A 87 15.36 -13.39 5.66
CA ASP A 87 15.47 -12.01 5.15
C ASP A 87 14.64 -11.75 3.89
N LYS A 88 14.52 -12.76 3.02
CA LYS A 88 13.70 -12.68 1.82
C LYS A 88 12.21 -12.71 2.14
N GLY A 89 11.79 -13.57 3.07
CA GLY A 89 10.41 -13.64 3.53
C GLY A 89 9.98 -12.37 4.27
N ASP A 90 10.86 -11.83 5.10
CA ASP A 90 10.64 -10.59 5.85
C ASP A 90 10.42 -9.39 4.91
N LYS A 91 11.27 -9.23 3.90
CA LYS A 91 11.10 -8.19 2.87
C LYS A 91 9.76 -8.30 2.14
N LEU A 92 9.34 -9.52 1.79
CA LEU A 92 8.05 -9.72 1.10
C LEU A 92 6.86 -9.49 2.03
N ALA A 93 6.94 -9.96 3.29
CA ALA A 93 5.90 -9.70 4.29
C ALA A 93 5.75 -8.18 4.56
N ALA A 94 6.87 -7.48 4.71
CA ALA A 94 6.89 -6.04 4.91
C ALA A 94 6.35 -5.28 3.69
N GLU A 95 6.60 -5.76 2.47
CA GLU A 95 6.02 -5.20 1.25
C GLU A 95 4.48 -5.35 1.23
N VAL A 96 3.95 -6.51 1.63
CA VAL A 96 2.50 -6.74 1.75
C VAL A 96 1.88 -5.78 2.77
N ILE A 97 2.40 -5.77 4.01
CA ILE A 97 1.92 -4.88 5.08
C ILE A 97 2.03 -3.40 4.66
N GLY A 98 3.11 -3.01 3.98
CA GLY A 98 3.27 -1.66 3.48
C GLY A 98 2.19 -1.27 2.46
N ARG A 99 1.77 -2.20 1.59
CA ARG A 99 0.64 -1.98 0.67
C ARG A 99 -0.67 -1.82 1.45
N HIS A 100 -0.93 -2.68 2.44
CA HIS A 100 -2.09 -2.54 3.34
C HIS A 100 -2.17 -1.15 3.95
N GLU A 101 -1.09 -0.70 4.58
CA GLU A 101 -1.04 0.56 5.32
C GLU A 101 -1.20 1.78 4.42
N VAL A 102 -0.71 1.73 3.17
CA VAL A 102 -0.94 2.80 2.20
C VAL A 102 -2.40 2.81 1.76
N LEU A 103 -2.95 1.64 1.41
CA LEU A 103 -4.33 1.52 0.96
C LEU A 103 -5.31 1.93 2.05
N ARG A 104 -5.23 1.34 3.25
CA ARG A 104 -6.10 1.65 4.38
C ARG A 104 -6.10 3.15 4.69
N ARG A 105 -4.92 3.75 4.76
CA ARG A 105 -4.77 5.20 4.99
C ARG A 105 -5.40 6.03 3.87
N PHE A 106 -5.14 5.67 2.62
CA PHE A 106 -5.71 6.35 1.46
C PHE A 106 -7.24 6.27 1.48
N LEU A 107 -7.81 5.08 1.68
CA LEU A 107 -9.26 4.85 1.73
C LEU A 107 -9.91 5.65 2.86
N ARG A 108 -9.34 5.59 4.07
CA ARG A 108 -9.87 6.34 5.21
C ARG A 108 -9.77 7.85 5.01
N GLU A 109 -8.61 8.33 4.59
CA GLU A 109 -8.34 9.76 4.67
C GLU A 109 -8.65 10.52 3.40
N ALA A 110 -8.26 9.97 2.25
CA ALA A 110 -8.52 10.58 0.95
C ALA A 110 -9.91 10.20 0.44
N LEU A 111 -10.42 8.99 0.72
CA LEU A 111 -11.79 8.62 0.31
C LEU A 111 -12.84 8.75 1.41
N ALA A 112 -12.47 9.30 2.58
CA ALA A 112 -13.39 9.54 3.70
C ALA A 112 -14.22 8.31 4.11
N MET A 113 -13.67 7.11 3.95
CA MET A 113 -14.30 5.87 4.38
C MET A 113 -14.16 5.69 5.90
N ASP A 114 -15.13 5.03 6.52
CA ASP A 114 -15.01 4.60 7.91
C ASP A 114 -13.87 3.58 8.09
N GLU A 115 -13.40 3.42 9.33
CA GLU A 115 -12.23 2.61 9.66
C GLU A 115 -12.41 1.14 9.26
N ASP A 116 -13.57 0.55 9.55
CA ASP A 116 -13.84 -0.87 9.29
C ASP A 116 -13.92 -1.15 7.78
N SER A 117 -14.61 -0.28 7.04
CA SER A 117 -14.66 -0.36 5.58
C SER A 117 -13.30 -0.15 4.94
N ALA A 118 -12.49 0.80 5.43
CA ALA A 118 -11.16 1.05 4.92
C ALA A 118 -10.23 -0.15 5.15
N GLU A 119 -10.26 -0.75 6.35
CA GLU A 119 -9.50 -1.94 6.70
C GLU A 119 -9.89 -3.12 5.80
N ALA A 120 -11.19 -3.44 5.72
CA ALA A 120 -11.69 -4.57 4.94
C ALA A 120 -11.37 -4.45 3.45
N ASN A 121 -11.44 -3.24 2.88
CA ASN A 121 -11.09 -3.02 1.48
C ASN A 121 -9.58 -3.05 1.25
N ALA A 122 -8.78 -2.50 2.16
CA ALA A 122 -7.32 -2.55 2.06
C ALA A 122 -6.81 -4.00 2.06
N CYS A 123 -7.31 -4.87 2.95
CA CYS A 123 -6.96 -6.30 2.97
C CYS A 123 -7.30 -7.03 1.66
N ARG A 124 -8.36 -6.62 0.96
CA ARG A 124 -8.74 -7.23 -0.32
C ARG A 124 -7.84 -6.75 -1.46
N LEU A 125 -7.51 -5.47 -1.44
CA LEU A 125 -6.80 -4.80 -2.53
C LEU A 125 -5.29 -5.00 -2.47
N GLU A 126 -4.71 -5.18 -1.29
CA GLU A 126 -3.25 -5.19 -1.10
C GLU A 126 -2.53 -6.20 -1.99
N HIS A 127 -3.06 -7.43 -2.13
CA HIS A 127 -2.45 -8.50 -2.93
C HIS A 127 -2.59 -8.29 -4.44
N ALA A 128 -3.59 -7.50 -4.85
CA ALA A 128 -3.85 -7.20 -6.25
C ALA A 128 -3.10 -5.96 -6.72
N ALA A 129 -2.83 -5.02 -5.82
CA ALA A 129 -2.20 -3.74 -6.12
C ALA A 129 -0.71 -3.91 -6.45
N ASP A 130 -0.29 -3.38 -7.60
CA ASP A 130 1.11 -3.29 -7.96
C ASP A 130 1.82 -2.10 -7.28
N SER A 131 3.15 -2.12 -7.29
CA SER A 131 3.96 -1.09 -6.65
C SER A 131 3.76 0.31 -7.25
N ARG A 132 3.40 0.42 -8.54
CA ARG A 132 3.19 1.69 -9.22
C ARG A 132 1.90 2.35 -8.73
N LEU A 133 0.82 1.58 -8.58
CA LEU A 133 -0.44 2.04 -8.00
C LEU A 133 -0.21 2.54 -6.58
N ILE A 134 0.40 1.71 -5.72
CA ILE A 134 0.65 2.03 -4.30
C ILE A 134 1.50 3.29 -4.16
N THR A 135 2.55 3.42 -4.96
CA THR A 135 3.41 4.62 -4.97
C THR A 135 2.61 5.88 -5.33
N ARG A 136 1.74 5.80 -6.34
CA ARG A 136 0.93 6.95 -6.78
C ARG A 136 -0.15 7.33 -5.77
N LEU A 137 -0.82 6.35 -5.16
CA LEU A 137 -1.78 6.60 -4.09
C LEU A 137 -1.12 7.27 -2.89
N ASN A 138 0.03 6.74 -2.44
CA ASN A 138 0.79 7.34 -1.35
C ASN A 138 1.21 8.79 -1.67
N ARG A 139 1.71 9.03 -2.89
CA ARG A 139 2.09 10.38 -3.32
C ARG A 139 0.90 11.34 -3.32
N LEU A 140 -0.26 10.91 -3.80
CA LEU A 140 -1.48 11.71 -3.78
C LEU A 140 -1.91 12.02 -2.33
N SER A 141 -1.94 11.02 -1.44
CA SER A 141 -2.23 11.24 -0.02
C SER A 141 -1.30 12.27 0.62
N GLN A 142 0.01 12.19 0.32
CA GLN A 142 0.99 13.15 0.83
C GLN A 142 0.70 14.58 0.32
N LEU A 143 0.41 14.74 -0.96
CA LEU A 143 0.09 16.05 -1.54
C LEU A 143 -1.18 16.65 -0.92
N LEU A 144 -2.23 15.84 -0.73
CA LEU A 144 -3.45 16.32 -0.08
C LEU A 144 -3.20 16.71 1.38
N ARG A 145 -2.34 15.97 2.09
CA ARG A 145 -1.97 16.26 3.49
C ARG A 145 -1.12 17.52 3.65
N GLN A 146 -0.40 17.96 2.62
CA GLN A 146 0.42 19.19 2.68
C GLN A 146 -0.43 20.45 2.85
N CYS A 147 -1.72 20.42 2.52
CA CYS A 147 -2.63 21.54 2.71
C CYS A 147 -3.94 21.05 3.33
N PRO A 148 -4.15 21.23 4.66
CA PRO A 148 -5.37 20.81 5.34
C PRO A 148 -6.66 21.36 4.70
N ARG A 149 -6.60 22.58 4.16
CA ARG A 149 -7.72 23.18 3.41
C ARG A 149 -8.05 22.37 2.16
N ALA A 150 -7.05 22.02 1.35
CA ALA A 150 -7.26 21.23 0.15
C ALA A 150 -7.83 19.84 0.50
N MET A 151 -7.34 19.21 1.57
CA MET A 151 -7.89 17.94 2.06
C MET A 151 -9.35 18.08 2.49
N ASN A 152 -9.72 19.14 3.20
CA ASN A 152 -11.10 19.34 3.66
C ASN A 152 -12.07 19.59 2.49
N GLU A 153 -11.67 20.40 1.52
CA GLU A 153 -12.46 20.62 0.31
C GLU A 153 -12.58 19.35 -0.54
N TRP A 154 -11.48 18.60 -0.67
CA TRP A 154 -11.48 17.28 -1.30
C TRP A 154 -12.49 16.33 -0.65
N ARG A 155 -12.48 16.22 0.68
CA ARG A 155 -13.42 15.38 1.44
C ARG A 155 -14.87 15.77 1.22
N LYS A 156 -15.18 17.07 1.27
CA LYS A 156 -16.55 17.56 0.99
C LYS A 156 -17.00 17.16 -0.41
N ALA A 157 -16.11 17.31 -1.40
CA ALA A 157 -16.44 17.02 -2.79
C ALA A 157 -16.73 15.53 -3.04
N ILE A 158 -15.97 14.62 -2.44
CA ILE A 158 -16.18 13.18 -2.63
C ILE A 158 -17.37 12.62 -1.85
N SER A 159 -17.74 13.25 -0.73
CA SER A 159 -18.88 12.85 0.09
C SER A 159 -20.20 13.48 -0.39
N ALA A 160 -20.12 14.44 -1.32
CA ALA A 160 -21.30 15.05 -1.92
C ALA A 160 -22.02 14.04 -2.84
N PRO A 161 -23.37 14.02 -2.86
CA PRO A 161 -24.10 13.22 -3.83
C PRO A 161 -23.73 13.64 -5.26
N ALA A 162 -23.69 12.67 -6.18
CA ALA A 162 -23.15 12.79 -7.54
C ALA A 162 -23.85 13.81 -8.47
N SER A 163 -24.79 14.63 -7.97
CA SER A 163 -25.62 15.57 -8.73
C SER A 163 -25.28 17.06 -8.53
N GLY A 164 -24.18 17.40 -7.86
CA GLY A 164 -23.72 18.79 -7.73
C GLY A 164 -22.65 19.17 -8.77
N PRO A 165 -22.62 20.43 -9.26
CA PRO A 165 -21.48 20.90 -10.06
C PRO A 165 -20.20 20.78 -9.23
N MET A 166 -19.12 20.27 -9.82
CA MET A 166 -17.80 20.25 -9.16
C MET A 166 -17.48 21.66 -8.67
N PRO A 167 -17.10 21.84 -7.40
CA PRO A 167 -16.73 23.16 -6.90
C PRO A 167 -15.55 23.67 -7.74
N ALA A 168 -15.70 24.86 -8.31
CA ALA A 168 -14.66 25.48 -9.13
C ALA A 168 -13.36 25.54 -8.32
N THR A 169 -12.35 24.79 -8.76
CA THR A 169 -11.04 24.63 -8.12
C THR A 169 -10.13 25.85 -8.31
N ALA A 170 -10.69 27.05 -8.45
CA ALA A 170 -9.92 28.29 -8.42
C ALA A 170 -9.61 28.67 -6.97
N CYS A 171 -8.71 27.92 -6.34
CA CYS A 171 -8.16 28.32 -5.04
C CYS A 171 -7.13 29.43 -5.26
N SER A 172 -7.60 30.68 -5.36
CA SER A 172 -6.75 31.88 -5.41
C SER A 172 -5.83 32.05 -4.18
N ALA A 173 -5.97 31.20 -3.16
CA ALA A 173 -5.08 31.12 -2.00
C ALA A 173 -3.86 30.20 -2.21
N CYS A 174 -3.93 29.21 -3.11
CA CYS A 174 -2.76 28.42 -3.52
C CYS A 174 -1.90 29.17 -4.54
N GLU A 175 -2.53 29.99 -5.39
CA GLU A 175 -1.82 30.83 -6.38
C GLU A 175 -1.01 31.97 -5.74
N ARG A 176 -1.32 32.35 -4.49
CA ARG A 176 -0.73 33.53 -3.81
C ARG A 176 0.23 33.23 -2.66
N ARG A 177 0.56 31.96 -2.37
CA ARG A 177 1.46 31.60 -1.24
C ARG A 177 2.63 30.74 -1.69
N THR A 178 3.65 31.41 -2.23
CA THR A 178 5.05 30.99 -2.10
C THR A 178 5.71 31.52 -0.81
N SER A 179 4.95 32.00 0.19
CA SER A 179 5.55 32.48 1.45
C SER A 179 4.67 32.27 2.70
N ASP A 180 5.20 31.45 3.61
CA ASP A 180 5.24 31.58 5.08
C ASP A 180 4.02 31.46 6.01
N ASN A 181 2.79 31.14 5.57
CA ASN A 181 1.70 31.05 6.58
C ASN A 181 0.60 30.01 6.32
N CYS A 182 0.97 28.75 6.05
CA CYS A 182 0.00 27.66 5.81
C CYS A 182 -0.31 26.81 7.06
N ALA A 183 0.45 26.95 8.16
CA ALA A 183 0.42 25.97 9.25
C ALA A 183 -0.43 26.33 10.49
N THR A 184 -0.96 27.55 10.62
CA THR A 184 -1.48 28.01 11.93
C THR A 184 -2.95 28.40 11.91
N GLN A 185 -3.86 27.44 11.71
CA GLN A 185 -5.27 27.56 12.15
C GLN A 185 -5.82 26.16 12.47
N SER A 186 -5.40 25.58 13.60
CA SER A 186 -6.04 24.40 14.20
C SER A 186 -6.02 24.43 15.72
N GLU A 187 -6.25 25.59 16.34
CA GLU A 187 -6.47 25.73 17.77
C GLU A 187 -7.62 26.72 17.99
N GLU A 188 -8.86 26.25 17.89
CA GLU A 188 -10.05 26.89 18.47
C GLU A 188 -11.26 25.94 18.28
N ALA A 189 -11.22 24.80 18.98
CA ALA A 189 -12.38 23.92 19.16
C ALA A 189 -12.20 23.04 20.40
N ALA A 190 -11.96 23.68 21.54
CA ALA A 190 -12.17 23.10 22.87
C ALA A 190 -12.40 24.25 23.84
N SER A 191 -13.66 24.67 23.96
CA SER A 191 -14.16 25.47 25.08
C SER A 191 -15.52 24.94 25.50
#